data_AF-A0A1G9N785-F1
#
_entry.id   AF-A0A1G9N785-F1
#
_cell.length_a   1.000
_cell.length_b   1.000
_cell.length_c   1.000
_cell.angle_alpha   90.00
_cell.angle_beta   90.00
_cell.angle_gamma   90.00
#
_symmetry.space_group_name_H-M   'P 1'
#
loop_
_entity.id
_entity.type
_entity.pdbx_description
1 polymer ?
#
loop_
_entity_poly.entity_id
_entity_poly.type
_entity_poly.pdbx_seq_one_letter_code
_entity_poly.pdbx_strand_id
1 'polypeptide(L)'
;MGLVRLALLMVGDQASAEDIVQEAFERTHAGRSRIRDADKALAYVRSSVLNGCRSTLRRRARGFRRGVPYEPPAGSAESAALVGEERREVLLALRALPRRQREALTLRYYFDLPDQEVADAMGIGASTVRSTITRGLAALARALGEDA
;
A
#
# COMPACT_ATOMS: atom_id res chain seq x y z
N MET A 1 -11.21 5.66 5.14
CA MET A 1 -10.80 4.54 4.26
C MET A 1 -10.19 3.43 5.12
N GLY A 2 -10.47 2.15 4.81
CA GLY A 2 -10.07 1.00 5.66
C GLY A 2 -8.67 0.43 5.37
N LEU A 3 -8.06 -0.24 6.35
CA LEU A 3 -6.72 -0.81 6.27
C LEU A 3 -6.60 -1.96 5.26
N VAL A 4 -7.66 -2.76 5.07
CA VAL A 4 -7.68 -3.83 4.04
C VAL A 4 -7.55 -3.20 2.65
N ARG A 5 -8.19 -2.05 2.43
CA ARG A 5 -8.06 -1.32 1.17
C ARG A 5 -6.65 -0.77 0.95
N LEU A 6 -5.96 -0.32 2.02
CA LEU A 6 -4.55 0.05 1.94
C LEU A 6 -3.71 -1.14 1.47
N ALA A 7 -3.87 -2.28 2.14
CA ALA A 7 -3.13 -3.49 1.82
C ALA A 7 -3.43 -3.99 0.40
N LEU A 8 -4.70 -4.01 -0.01
CA LEU A 8 -5.14 -4.43 -1.33
C LEU A 8 -4.52 -3.59 -2.47
N LEU A 9 -4.39 -2.28 -2.27
CA LEU A 9 -3.70 -1.40 -3.23
C LEU A 9 -2.19 -1.70 -3.34
N MET A 10 -1.61 -2.34 -2.33
CA MET A 10 -0.20 -2.73 -2.31
C MET A 10 0.06 -4.15 -2.83
N VAL A 11 -0.73 -5.14 -2.39
CA VAL A 11 -0.47 -6.57 -2.70
C VAL A 11 -1.27 -7.10 -3.88
N GLY A 12 -2.38 -6.43 -4.24
CA GLY A 12 -3.14 -6.74 -5.44
C GLY A 12 -4.26 -7.76 -5.28
N ASP A 13 -4.29 -8.53 -4.18
CA ASP A 13 -5.29 -9.56 -3.87
C ASP A 13 -5.88 -9.41 -2.47
N GLN A 14 -7.15 -9.82 -2.33
CA GLN A 14 -7.94 -9.63 -1.11
C GLN A 14 -7.45 -10.49 0.06
N ALA A 15 -7.19 -11.78 -0.18
CA ALA A 15 -6.80 -12.71 0.89
C ALA A 15 -5.50 -12.26 1.59
N SER A 16 -4.46 -11.94 0.81
CA SER A 16 -3.21 -11.43 1.41
C SER A 16 -3.41 -10.09 2.11
N ALA A 17 -4.32 -9.25 1.63
CA ALA A 17 -4.61 -7.96 2.25
C ALA A 17 -5.28 -8.12 3.61
N GLU A 18 -6.27 -9.02 3.73
CA GLU A 18 -6.94 -9.35 4.99
C GLU A 18 -5.95 -9.97 5.99
N ASP A 19 -5.16 -10.95 5.57
CA ASP A 19 -4.12 -11.59 6.40
C ASP A 19 -3.12 -10.56 6.96
N ILE A 20 -2.65 -9.64 6.11
CA ILE A 20 -1.71 -8.58 6.53
C ILE A 20 -2.34 -7.68 7.59
N VAL A 21 -3.62 -7.33 7.43
CA VAL A 21 -4.31 -6.44 8.37
C VAL A 21 -4.56 -7.16 9.68
N GLN A 22 -5.00 -8.43 9.63
CA GLN A 22 -5.16 -9.24 10.82
C GLN A 22 -3.85 -9.36 11.60
N GLU A 23 -2.74 -9.74 10.94
CA GLU A 23 -1.42 -9.83 11.57
C GLU A 23 -0.97 -8.46 12.14
N ALA A 24 -1.30 -7.37 11.46
CA ALA A 24 -0.99 -6.02 11.95
C ALA A 24 -1.75 -5.69 13.25
N PHE A 25 -3.04 -6.07 13.35
CA PHE A 25 -3.83 -5.91 14.56
C PHE A 25 -3.33 -6.80 15.69
N GLU A 26 -3.02 -8.07 15.41
CA GLU A 26 -2.46 -9.00 16.40
C GLU A 26 -1.16 -8.46 17.01
N ARG A 27 -0.23 -7.99 16.17
CA ARG A 27 1.03 -7.37 16.62
C ARG A 27 0.79 -6.11 17.45
N THR A 28 -0.14 -5.27 17.02
CA THR A 28 -0.48 -4.03 17.72
C THR A 28 -1.11 -4.33 19.08
N HIS A 29 -2.00 -5.32 19.15
CA HIS A 29 -2.65 -5.76 20.37
C HIS A 29 -1.64 -6.38 21.34
N ALA A 30 -0.79 -7.29 20.87
CA ALA A 30 0.27 -7.90 21.69
C ALA A 30 1.29 -6.86 22.21
N GLY A 31 1.54 -5.81 21.43
CA GLY A 31 2.42 -4.70 21.80
C GLY A 31 1.75 -3.54 22.54
N ARG A 32 0.47 -3.64 22.91
CA ARG A 32 -0.36 -2.51 23.36
C ARG A 32 0.21 -1.78 24.58
N SER A 33 0.92 -2.47 25.47
CA SER A 33 1.60 -1.85 26.62
C SER A 33 2.68 -0.84 26.24
N ARG A 34 3.19 -0.89 25.00
CA ARG A 34 4.18 0.05 24.44
C ARG A 34 3.52 1.22 23.71
N ILE A 35 2.23 1.11 23.38
CA ILE A 35 1.46 2.16 22.71
C ILE A 35 0.83 3.03 23.80
N ARG A 36 1.62 4.01 24.26
CA ARG A 36 1.25 4.92 25.35
C ARG A 36 0.18 5.94 24.96
N ASP A 37 -0.05 6.09 23.67
CA ASP A 37 -0.91 7.11 23.07
C ASP A 37 -1.89 6.42 22.12
N ALA A 38 -3.17 6.39 22.53
CA ALA A 38 -4.23 5.73 21.76
C ALA A 38 -4.46 6.41 20.42
N ASP A 39 -4.22 7.73 20.31
CA ASP A 39 -4.40 8.49 19.08
C ASP A 39 -3.33 8.11 18.04
N LYS A 40 -2.18 7.59 18.49
CA LYS A 40 -1.12 7.07 17.62
C LYS A 40 -1.28 5.60 17.25
N ALA A 41 -2.24 4.88 17.85
CA ALA A 41 -2.45 3.46 17.57
C ALA A 41 -2.77 3.24 16.08
N LEU A 42 -3.59 4.11 15.47
CA LEU A 42 -3.94 4.00 14.06
C LEU A 42 -2.72 4.23 13.15
N ALA A 43 -1.86 5.20 13.47
CA ALA A 43 -0.61 5.43 12.74
C ALA A 43 0.30 4.20 12.84
N TYR A 44 0.43 3.60 14.02
CA TYR A 44 1.21 2.38 14.23
C TYR A 44 0.70 1.20 13.39
N VAL A 45 -0.63 1.00 13.38
CA VAL A 45 -1.24 -0.07 12.58
C VAL A 45 -1.00 0.16 11.09
N ARG A 46 -1.10 1.40 10.58
CA ARG A 46 -0.78 1.71 9.17
C ARG A 46 0.67 1.35 8.84
N SER A 47 1.63 1.71 9.68
CA SER A 47 3.04 1.31 9.49
C SER A 47 3.20 -0.21 9.50
N SER A 48 2.52 -0.90 10.41
CA SER A 48 2.54 -2.37 10.51
C SER A 48 1.97 -3.02 9.24
N VAL A 49 0.87 -2.51 8.71
CA VAL A 49 0.26 -2.96 7.44
C VAL A 49 1.23 -2.76 6.27
N LEU A 50 1.87 -1.60 6.15
CA LEU A 50 2.86 -1.35 5.09
C LEU A 50 4.05 -2.31 5.19
N ASN A 51 4.52 -2.58 6.41
CA ASN A 51 5.59 -3.54 6.65
C ASN A 51 5.19 -4.97 6.26
N GLY A 52 3.96 -5.39 6.57
CA GLY A 52 3.38 -6.65 6.11
C GLY A 52 3.32 -6.73 4.58
N CYS A 53 2.83 -5.68 3.91
CA CYS A 53 2.81 -5.59 2.45
C CYS A 53 4.21 -5.74 1.85
N ARG A 54 5.20 -5.01 2.38
CA ARG A 54 6.61 -5.09 1.96
C ARG A 54 7.18 -6.48 2.17
N SER A 55 6.84 -7.15 3.28
CA SER A 55 7.27 -8.52 3.56
C SER A 55 6.69 -9.51 2.55
N THR A 56 5.39 -9.44 2.29
CA THR A 56 4.69 -10.28 1.32
C THR A 56 5.23 -10.10 -0.10
N LEU A 57 5.40 -8.86 -0.56
CA LEU A 57 5.96 -8.60 -1.89
C LEU A 57 7.41 -9.08 -2.03
N ARG A 58 8.24 -8.91 -0.99
CA ARG A 58 9.60 -9.46 -0.98
C ARG A 58 9.60 -10.99 -1.04
N ARG A 59 8.68 -11.65 -0.34
CA ARG A 59 8.52 -13.11 -0.37
C ARG A 59 8.13 -13.59 -1.77
N ARG A 60 7.13 -12.96 -2.42
CA ARG A 60 6.74 -13.26 -3.81
C ARG A 60 7.89 -13.09 -4.79
N ALA A 61 8.62 -11.97 -4.71
CA ALA A 61 9.77 -11.73 -5.57
C ALA A 61 10.87 -12.78 -5.40
N ARG A 62 11.12 -13.26 -4.17
CA ARG A 62 12.05 -14.37 -3.91
C ARG A 62 11.54 -15.70 -4.44
N GLY A 63 10.24 -15.99 -4.31
CA GLY A 63 9.62 -17.19 -4.87
C GLY A 63 9.73 -17.23 -6.39
N PHE A 64 9.40 -16.13 -7.06
CA PHE A 64 9.51 -16.00 -8.52
C PHE A 64 10.94 -16.27 -9.02
N ARG A 65 11.95 -15.71 -8.35
CA ARG A 65 13.38 -15.97 -8.65
C ARG A 65 13.79 -17.43 -8.47
N ARG A 66 13.03 -18.21 -7.70
CA ARG A 66 13.26 -19.64 -7.45
C ARG A 66 12.35 -20.54 -8.31
N GLY A 67 11.65 -19.98 -9.30
CA GLY A 67 10.74 -20.72 -10.16
C GLY A 67 9.37 -21.04 -9.53
N VAL A 68 9.03 -20.40 -8.41
CA VAL A 68 7.72 -20.54 -7.76
C VAL A 68 6.89 -19.28 -8.04
N PRO A 69 6.04 -19.27 -9.09
CA PRO A 69 5.19 -18.13 -9.38
C PRO A 69 4.15 -17.95 -8.27
N TYR A 70 3.71 -16.69 -8.09
CA TYR A 70 2.58 -16.40 -7.22
C TYR A 70 1.30 -16.40 -8.07
N GLU A 71 0.36 -17.29 -7.75
CA GLU A 71 -0.98 -17.29 -8.33
C GLU A 71 -1.94 -16.57 -7.37
N PRO A 72 -2.53 -15.43 -7.77
CA PRO A 72 -3.53 -14.76 -6.97
C PRO A 72 -4.81 -15.61 -6.84
N PRO A 73 -5.52 -15.57 -5.69
CA PRO A 73 -6.80 -16.25 -5.52
C PRO A 73 -7.85 -15.79 -6.54
N ALA A 74 -8.75 -16.69 -6.96
CA ALA A 74 -9.77 -16.42 -7.99
C ALA A 74 -10.67 -15.20 -7.69
N GLY A 75 -10.96 -14.89 -6.42
CA GLY A 75 -11.74 -13.72 -5.99
C GLY A 75 -11.02 -12.37 -6.12
N SER A 76 -9.74 -12.35 -6.49
CA SER A 76 -8.95 -11.11 -6.66
C SER A 76 -9.43 -10.23 -7.83
N ALA A 77 -10.13 -10.80 -8.80
CA ALA A 77 -10.68 -10.08 -9.96
C ALA A 77 -11.99 -9.34 -9.64
N GLU A 78 -12.81 -9.88 -8.74
CA GLU A 78 -14.10 -9.29 -8.33
C GLU A 78 -13.93 -7.99 -7.53
N SER A 79 -12.85 -7.84 -6.77
CA SER A 79 -12.58 -6.59 -6.02
C SER A 79 -12.39 -5.36 -6.92
N ALA A 80 -12.20 -5.54 -8.23
CA ALA A 80 -12.12 -4.46 -9.22
C ALA A 80 -13.48 -4.12 -9.87
N ALA A 81 -14.55 -4.90 -9.62
CA ALA A 81 -15.80 -4.85 -10.38
C ALA A 81 -16.80 -3.74 -9.95
N LEU A 82 -16.46 -2.91 -8.96
CA LEU A 82 -17.33 -1.84 -8.43
C LEU A 82 -16.86 -0.42 -8.80
N VAL A 83 -16.01 -0.31 -9.81
CA VAL A 83 -15.25 0.89 -10.12
C VAL A 83 -15.37 1.16 -11.62
N GLY A 84 -15.87 2.34 -12.00
CA GLY A 84 -15.94 2.75 -13.42
C GLY A 84 -14.60 2.65 -14.13
N GLU A 85 -14.63 2.55 -15.46
CA GLU A 85 -13.48 2.18 -16.31
C GLU A 85 -12.26 3.09 -16.11
N GLU A 86 -12.45 4.41 -16.05
CA GLU A 86 -11.39 5.40 -15.76
C GLU A 86 -10.68 5.13 -14.42
N ARG A 87 -11.45 4.79 -13.39
CA ARG A 87 -10.89 4.53 -12.06
C ARG A 87 -10.21 3.16 -11.99
N ARG A 88 -10.58 2.21 -12.86
CA ARG A 88 -9.85 0.95 -13.03
C ARG A 88 -8.49 1.19 -13.67
N GLU A 89 -8.41 2.03 -14.69
CA GLU A 89 -7.16 2.39 -15.37
C GLU A 89 -6.16 3.05 -14.40
N VAL A 90 -6.61 4.05 -13.63
CA VAL A 90 -5.79 4.69 -12.59
C VAL A 90 -5.29 3.68 -11.55
N LEU A 91 -6.12 2.72 -11.14
CA LEU A 91 -5.71 1.68 -10.19
C LEU A 91 -4.66 0.72 -10.78
N LEU A 92 -4.77 0.38 -12.06
CA LEU A 92 -3.78 -0.44 -12.76
C LEU A 92 -2.45 0.31 -12.92
N ALA A 93 -2.50 1.57 -13.35
CA ALA A 93 -1.33 2.43 -13.47
C ALA A 93 -0.63 2.63 -12.11
N LEU A 94 -1.40 2.91 -11.05
CA LEU A 94 -0.90 3.02 -9.69
C LEU A 94 -0.20 1.73 -9.23
N ARG A 95 -0.76 0.55 -9.55
CA ARG A 95 -0.17 -0.76 -9.20
C ARG A 95 1.15 -1.01 -9.92
N ALA A 96 1.32 -0.51 -11.13
CA ALA A 96 2.55 -0.65 -11.92
C ALA A 96 3.71 0.23 -11.41
N LEU A 97 3.42 1.27 -10.60
CA LEU A 97 4.45 2.15 -10.08
C LEU A 97 5.45 1.43 -9.15
N PRO A 98 6.71 1.92 -9.10
CA PRO A 98 7.65 1.55 -8.06
C PRO A 98 7.02 1.64 -6.67
N ARG A 99 7.23 0.59 -5.86
CA ARG A 99 6.58 0.41 -4.54
C ARG A 99 6.54 1.68 -3.69
N ARG A 100 7.65 2.40 -3.57
CA ARG A 100 7.72 3.63 -2.74
C ARG A 100 6.82 4.75 -3.26
N GLN A 101 6.74 4.92 -4.58
CA GLN A 101 5.85 5.91 -5.19
C GLN A 101 4.39 5.53 -4.95
N ARG A 102 4.06 4.24 -5.17
CA ARG A 102 2.74 3.71 -4.90
C ARG A 102 2.30 3.88 -3.45
N GLU A 103 3.17 3.57 -2.49
CA GLU A 103 2.93 3.78 -1.05
C GLU A 103 2.65 5.26 -0.75
N ALA A 104 3.53 6.17 -1.20
CA ALA A 104 3.41 7.60 -0.93
C ALA A 104 2.12 8.19 -1.53
N LEU A 105 1.81 7.89 -2.79
CA LEU A 105 0.59 8.37 -3.45
C LEU A 105 -0.67 7.80 -2.79
N THR A 106 -0.65 6.53 -2.40
CA THR A 106 -1.81 5.91 -1.73
C THR A 106 -2.07 6.58 -0.39
N LEU A 107 -1.05 6.75 0.44
CA LEU A 107 -1.22 7.39 1.75
C LEU A 107 -1.64 8.86 1.60
N ARG A 108 -1.00 9.59 0.67
CA ARG A 108 -1.29 11.02 0.47
C ARG A 108 -2.67 11.29 -0.11
N TYR A 109 -3.08 10.55 -1.15
CA TYR A 109 -4.28 10.88 -1.94
C TYR A 109 -5.48 9.97 -1.67
N TYR A 110 -5.27 8.71 -1.29
CA TYR A 110 -6.38 7.81 -0.94
C TYR A 110 -6.73 7.83 0.55
N PHE A 111 -5.77 8.13 1.41
CA PHE A 111 -5.99 8.22 2.86
C PHE A 111 -5.92 9.66 3.38
N ASP A 112 -5.70 10.63 2.49
CA ASP A 112 -5.61 12.07 2.78
C ASP A 112 -4.68 12.40 3.95
N LEU A 113 -3.57 11.67 4.06
CA LEU A 113 -2.61 11.90 5.12
C LEU A 113 -1.68 13.07 4.78
N PRO A 114 -1.37 13.97 5.73
CA PRO A 114 -0.36 14.99 5.52
C PRO A 114 1.03 14.35 5.34
N ASP A 115 1.95 15.06 4.69
CA ASP A 115 3.29 14.57 4.37
C ASP A 115 4.03 13.97 5.57
N GLN A 116 3.83 14.53 6.77
CA GLN A 116 4.47 14.04 7.99
C GLN A 116 3.91 12.67 8.41
N GLU A 117 2.60 12.47 8.36
CA GLU A 117 2.00 11.17 8.66
C GLU A 117 2.35 10.11 7.59
N VAL A 118 2.47 10.53 6.33
CA VAL A 118 2.97 9.66 5.25
C VAL A 118 4.41 9.24 5.56
N ALA A 119 5.26 10.18 5.99
CA ALA A 119 6.65 9.95 6.36
C ALA A 119 6.77 8.95 7.51
N ASP A 120 5.98 9.17 8.57
CA ASP A 120 5.94 8.31 9.76
C ASP A 120 5.44 6.90 9.41
N ALA A 121 4.39 6.78 8.58
CA ALA A 121 3.88 5.50 8.11
C ALA A 121 4.91 4.74 7.27
N MET A 122 5.62 5.45 6.40
CA MET A 122 6.61 4.84 5.50
C MET A 122 7.96 4.58 6.15
N GLY A 123 8.29 5.25 7.26
CA GLY A 123 9.60 5.20 7.92
C GLY A 123 10.70 5.95 7.16
N ILE A 124 10.36 7.09 6.56
CA ILE A 124 11.28 7.95 5.78
C ILE A 124 11.09 9.43 6.16
N GLY A 125 11.95 10.35 5.71
CA GLY A 125 11.77 11.78 5.98
C GLY A 125 10.70 12.46 5.10
N ALA A 126 10.04 13.50 5.60
CA ALA A 126 9.01 14.25 4.87
C ALA A 126 9.51 14.87 3.55
N SER A 127 10.78 15.29 3.49
CA SER A 127 11.41 15.72 2.22
C SER A 127 11.49 14.59 1.19
N THR A 128 11.76 13.36 1.65
CA THR A 128 11.76 12.17 0.80
C THR A 128 10.35 11.83 0.32
N VAL A 129 9.33 12.01 1.17
CA VAL A 129 7.92 11.87 0.77
C VAL A 129 7.58 12.81 -0.37
N ARG A 130 7.83 14.12 -0.23
CA ARG A 130 7.55 15.11 -1.28
C ARG A 130 8.19 14.75 -2.61
N SER A 131 9.51 14.49 -2.60
CA SER A 131 10.21 14.10 -3.83
C SER A 131 9.69 12.78 -4.43
N THR A 132 9.20 11.86 -3.60
CA THR A 132 8.62 10.58 -4.03
C THR A 132 7.22 10.76 -4.61
N ILE A 133 6.40 11.65 -4.04
CA ILE A 133 5.11 12.04 -4.60
C ILE A 133 5.31 12.70 -5.96
N THR A 134 6.20 13.69 -6.09
CA THR A 134 6.48 14.35 -7.37
C THR A 134 6.87 13.34 -8.46
N ARG A 135 7.83 12.45 -8.17
CA ARG A 135 8.22 11.39 -9.11
C ARG A 135 7.10 10.40 -9.40
N GLY A 136 6.27 10.10 -8.39
CA GLY A 136 5.13 9.19 -8.52
C GLY A 136 4.03 9.76 -9.41
N LEU A 137 3.67 11.03 -9.24
CA LEU A 137 2.70 11.72 -10.10
C LEU A 137 3.17 11.76 -11.55
N ALA A 138 4.43 12.13 -11.79
CA ALA A 138 5.00 12.12 -13.14
C ALA A 138 5.03 10.70 -13.74
N ALA A 139 5.28 9.67 -12.94
CA ALA A 139 5.23 8.29 -13.42
C ALA A 139 3.79 7.82 -13.71
N LEU A 140 2.82 8.31 -12.93
CA LEU A 140 1.40 8.03 -13.13
C LEU A 140 0.88 8.70 -14.40
N ALA A 141 1.21 9.98 -14.63
CA ALA A 141 0.85 10.73 -15.83
C ALA A 141 1.36 10.03 -17.11
N ARG A 142 2.64 9.64 -17.14
CA ARG A 142 3.19 8.81 -18.24
C ARG A 142 2.44 7.50 -18.44
N ALA A 143 2.06 6.82 -17.37
CA ALA A 143 1.36 5.54 -17.45
C ALA A 143 -0.08 5.69 -17.97
N LEU A 144 -0.68 6.87 -17.83
CA LEU A 144 -2.02 7.22 -18.31
C LEU A 144 -2.01 7.93 -19.67
N GLY A 145 -0.83 8.18 -20.26
CA GLY A 145 -0.72 8.88 -21.54
C GLY A 145 -1.03 10.38 -21.48
N GLU A 146 -1.00 10.99 -20.30
CA GLU A 146 -1.28 12.42 -20.08
C GLU A 146 -0.06 13.32 -20.37
N ASP A 147 1.13 12.74 -20.54
CA ASP A 147 2.38 13.44 -20.87
C ASP A 147 2.63 13.50 -22.40
N ALA A 148 1.62 13.92 -23.18
CA ALA A 148 1.72 14.13 -24.64
C ALA A 148 1.88 15.61 -25.01
#